data_AF-A0A9E6BI91-F1
#
_entry.id   AF-A0A9E6BI91-F1
#
_cell.length_a   1.000
_cell.length_b   1.000
_cell.length_c   1.000
_cell.angle_alpha   90.00
_cell.angle_beta   90.00
_cell.angle_gamma   90.00
#
_symmetry.space_group_name_H-M   'P 1'
#
loop_
_entity.id
_entity.type
_entity.pdbx_description
1 polymer ?
#
loop_
_entity_poly.entity_id
_entity_poly.type
_entity_poly.pdbx_seq_one_letter_code
_entity_poly.pdbx_strand_id
1 'polypeptide(L)'
;MNLNFDSNEELVKLPTVKKRSIPFESVSDYLFDNGVSSASIETLSTEIDELVRIAKWYQKFNNPSEFETVAYLAVSLLRALGWTPQKMAIEWNKVDIALFSNLPRKDDNLSVAVEAKKKGNSCLTAISQAQRYAEGKQKCMRPIVTDGLRYGIYLKNDESFYLYAYFNITDLKESYPIYDCHGVKEALRAMTPEWMNDA
;
A
#
# COMPACT_ATOMS: atom_id res chain seq x y z
N MET A 1 10.68 27.89 34.08
CA MET A 1 10.71 26.56 33.43
C MET A 1 12.16 26.21 33.19
N ASN A 2 12.73 25.30 33.98
CA ASN A 2 14.06 24.76 33.72
C ASN A 2 13.90 23.65 32.68
N LEU A 3 14.28 23.94 31.43
CA LEU A 3 14.45 22.91 30.41
C LEU A 3 15.77 22.22 30.71
N ASN A 4 15.70 20.96 31.11
CA ASN A 4 16.86 20.14 31.42
C ASN A 4 17.48 19.68 30.09
N PHE A 5 18.56 20.35 29.66
CA PHE A 5 19.27 20.01 28.42
C PHE A 5 20.29 18.88 28.61
N ASP A 6 20.43 18.35 29.83
CA ASP A 6 21.41 17.30 30.18
C ASP A 6 20.86 15.87 30.00
N SER A 7 19.66 15.69 29.44
CA SER A 7 19.24 14.39 28.94
C SER A 7 20.00 14.09 27.66
N ASN A 8 21.18 13.51 27.81
CA ASN A 8 21.98 12.92 26.75
C ASN A 8 21.29 11.62 26.29
N GLU A 9 20.05 11.71 25.79
CA GLU A 9 19.43 10.62 25.07
C GLU A 9 20.35 10.31 23.90
N GLU A 10 21.00 9.14 23.92
CA GLU A 10 21.86 8.71 22.83
C GLU A 10 21.05 8.81 21.52
N LEU A 11 21.46 9.74 20.66
CA LEU A 11 20.82 9.92 19.36
C LEU A 11 20.80 8.58 18.65
N VAL A 12 19.60 8.08 18.35
CA VAL A 12 19.43 6.86 17.59
C VAL A 12 20.12 7.05 16.24
N LYS A 13 21.21 6.31 16.04
CA LYS A 13 21.95 6.36 14.77
C LYS A 13 21.02 5.91 13.67
N LEU A 14 20.86 6.75 12.64
CA LEU A 14 20.09 6.38 11.45
C LEU A 14 20.65 5.06 10.88
N PRO A 15 19.77 4.15 10.42
CA PRO A 15 20.21 2.90 9.80
C PRO A 15 21.19 3.18 8.66
N THR A 16 22.39 2.61 8.73
CA THR A 16 23.41 2.74 7.67
C THR A 16 23.10 1.73 6.56
N VAL A 17 21.98 1.90 5.89
CA VAL A 17 21.57 1.02 4.79
C VAL A 17 21.91 1.69 3.47
N LYS A 18 22.77 1.04 2.66
CA LYS A 18 23.01 1.44 1.28
C LYS A 18 21.66 1.45 0.56
N LYS A 19 21.28 2.60 -0.04
CA LYS A 19 20.09 2.72 -0.90
C LYS A 19 20.19 1.68 -2.03
N ARG A 20 19.59 0.50 -1.84
CA ARG A 20 19.46 -0.51 -2.89
C ARG A 20 18.05 -0.41 -3.42
N SER A 21 17.90 0.44 -4.45
CA SER A 21 16.78 0.25 -5.36
C SER A 21 16.95 -1.11 -6.03
N ILE A 22 15.85 -1.81 -6.27
CA ILE A 22 15.87 -3.12 -6.95
C ILE A 22 15.18 -3.05 -8.30
N PRO A 23 15.66 -3.82 -9.30
CA PRO A 23 14.99 -3.93 -10.57
C PRO A 23 13.64 -4.66 -10.40
N PHE A 24 12.68 -4.33 -11.26
CA PHE A 24 11.38 -5.01 -11.26
C PHE A 24 11.50 -6.51 -11.57
N GLU A 25 12.53 -6.93 -12.31
CA GLU A 25 12.84 -8.36 -12.56
C GLU A 25 12.94 -9.18 -11.25
N SER A 26 13.62 -8.64 -10.23
CA SER A 26 13.69 -9.27 -8.90
C SER A 26 12.32 -9.40 -8.22
N VAL A 27 11.41 -8.48 -8.51
CA VAL A 27 10.03 -8.52 -8.01
C VAL A 27 9.22 -9.56 -8.78
N SER A 28 9.38 -9.61 -10.11
CA SER A 28 8.77 -10.63 -10.97
C SER A 28 9.15 -12.04 -10.55
N ASP A 29 10.44 -12.30 -10.33
CA ASP A 29 10.92 -13.61 -9.88
C ASP A 29 10.27 -14.00 -8.54
N TYR A 30 10.27 -13.07 -7.58
CA TYR A 30 9.62 -13.31 -6.29
C TYR A 30 8.12 -13.60 -6.42
N LEU A 31 7.39 -12.85 -7.24
CA LEU A 31 5.95 -13.08 -7.45
C LEU A 31 5.70 -14.42 -8.14
N PHE A 32 6.53 -14.79 -9.10
CA PHE A 32 6.47 -16.08 -9.79
C PHE A 32 6.70 -17.25 -8.83
N ASP A 33 7.74 -17.15 -7.98
CA ASP A 33 8.05 -18.13 -6.94
C ASP A 33 6.92 -18.29 -5.92
N ASN A 34 6.11 -17.23 -5.73
CA ASN A 34 4.91 -17.24 -4.88
C ASN A 34 3.62 -17.61 -5.64
N GLY A 35 3.74 -18.16 -6.85
CA GLY A 35 2.61 -18.72 -7.61
C GLY A 35 1.79 -17.72 -8.43
N VAL A 36 2.27 -16.49 -8.61
CA VAL A 36 1.63 -15.52 -9.50
C VAL A 36 1.93 -15.88 -10.96
N SER A 37 0.90 -15.91 -11.81
CA SER A 37 1.06 -16.26 -13.23
C SER A 37 1.92 -15.22 -13.97
N SER A 38 2.72 -15.68 -14.94
CA SER A 38 3.55 -14.79 -15.77
C SER A 38 2.71 -13.73 -16.51
N ALA A 39 1.50 -14.06 -16.95
CA ALA A 39 0.59 -13.10 -17.58
C ALA A 39 0.13 -12.00 -16.62
N SER A 40 -0.11 -12.34 -15.35
CA SER A 40 -0.43 -11.36 -14.31
C SER A 40 0.78 -10.48 -13.99
N ILE A 41 1.99 -11.06 -13.95
CA ILE A 41 3.24 -10.32 -13.74
C ILE A 41 3.49 -9.33 -14.88
N GLU A 42 3.29 -9.74 -16.13
CA GLU A 42 3.44 -8.86 -17.30
C GLU A 42 2.42 -7.71 -17.28
N THR A 43 1.17 -8.01 -16.93
CA THR A 43 0.12 -6.99 -16.74
C THR A 43 0.52 -5.99 -15.66
N LEU A 44 1.00 -6.48 -14.51
CA LEU A 44 1.46 -5.64 -13.41
C LEU A 44 2.68 -4.79 -13.79
N SER A 45 3.64 -5.35 -14.51
CA SER A 45 4.82 -4.63 -15.01
C SER A 45 4.42 -3.48 -15.91
N THR A 46 3.53 -3.75 -16.86
CA THR A 46 3.03 -2.76 -17.82
C THR A 46 2.28 -1.63 -17.11
N GLU A 47 1.44 -1.97 -16.13
CA GLU A 47 0.71 -0.99 -15.34
C GLU A 47 1.64 -0.14 -14.48
N ILE A 48 2.64 -0.74 -13.83
CA ILE A 48 3.64 0.02 -13.05
C ILE A 48 4.40 1.01 -13.94
N ASP A 49 4.81 0.60 -15.14
CA ASP A 49 5.49 1.48 -16.09
C ASP A 49 4.60 2.67 -16.50
N GLU A 50 3.31 2.43 -16.72
CA GLU A 50 2.36 3.49 -17.04
C GLU A 50 2.14 4.44 -15.86
N LEU A 51 1.94 3.91 -14.65
CA LEU A 51 1.82 4.71 -13.42
C LEU A 51 3.07 5.55 -13.15
N VAL A 52 4.28 5.04 -13.44
CA VAL A 52 5.51 5.83 -13.37
C VAL A 52 5.50 6.98 -14.39
N ARG A 53 5.00 6.75 -15.61
CA ARG A 53 4.88 7.81 -16.64
C ARG A 53 3.86 8.88 -16.22
N ILE A 54 2.70 8.47 -15.72
CA ILE A 54 1.68 9.36 -15.19
C ILE A 54 2.22 10.16 -14.00
N ALA A 55 2.96 9.52 -13.09
CA ALA A 55 3.62 10.19 -11.97
C ALA A 55 4.57 11.30 -12.43
N LYS A 56 5.41 11.01 -13.44
CA LYS A 56 6.33 11.98 -14.06
C LYS A 56 5.56 13.10 -14.78
N TRP A 57 4.42 12.80 -15.39
CA TRP A 57 3.55 13.80 -16.01
C TRP A 57 3.00 14.76 -14.95
N TYR A 58 2.42 14.25 -13.87
CA TYR A 58 1.94 15.06 -12.73
C TYR A 58 3.04 15.82 -11.98
N GLN A 59 4.32 15.49 -12.14
CA GLN A 59 5.42 16.31 -11.61
C GLN A 59 5.67 17.57 -12.46
N LYS A 60 5.34 17.52 -13.76
CA LYS A 60 5.49 18.64 -14.70
C LYS A 60 4.26 19.54 -14.75
N PHE A 61 3.09 18.99 -14.42
CA PHE A 61 1.79 19.66 -14.46
C PHE A 61 1.14 19.71 -13.07
N ASN A 62 -0.16 20.01 -13.01
CA ASN A 62 -0.90 20.07 -11.74
C ASN A 62 -1.04 18.69 -11.12
N ASN A 63 -0.94 18.60 -9.79
CA ASN A 63 -1.23 17.35 -9.09
C ASN A 63 -2.70 16.94 -9.26
N PRO A 64 -2.99 15.63 -9.29
CA PRO A 64 -4.35 15.13 -9.33
C PRO A 64 -5.10 15.49 -8.05
N SER A 65 -6.41 15.62 -8.18
CA SER A 65 -7.35 15.57 -7.07
C SER A 65 -7.30 14.22 -6.36
N GLU A 66 -7.97 14.12 -5.21
CA GLU A 66 -8.09 12.85 -4.47
C GLU A 66 -8.88 11.81 -5.29
N PHE A 67 -9.98 12.23 -5.93
CA PHE A 67 -10.75 11.38 -6.84
C PHE A 67 -9.95 10.87 -8.03
N GLU A 68 -9.13 11.73 -8.66
CA GLU A 68 -8.24 11.30 -9.75
C GLU A 68 -7.15 10.35 -9.23
N THR A 69 -6.67 10.55 -8.00
CA THR A 69 -5.71 9.63 -7.36
C THR A 69 -6.35 8.25 -7.16
N VAL A 70 -7.60 8.19 -6.68
CA VAL A 70 -8.36 6.94 -6.56
C VAL A 70 -8.56 6.30 -7.94
N ALA A 71 -9.13 7.04 -8.88
CA ALA A 71 -9.60 6.50 -10.15
C ALA A 71 -8.47 6.10 -11.11
N TYR A 72 -7.41 6.91 -11.21
CA TYR A 72 -6.38 6.74 -12.24
C TYR A 72 -5.09 6.10 -11.72
N LEU A 73 -4.85 6.11 -10.41
CA LEU A 73 -3.63 5.55 -9.82
C LEU A 73 -3.92 4.31 -8.98
N ALA A 74 -4.72 4.45 -7.92
CA ALA A 74 -4.95 3.35 -6.98
C ALA A 74 -5.78 2.22 -7.60
N VAL A 75 -6.91 2.55 -8.25
CA VAL A 75 -7.76 1.55 -8.91
C VAL A 75 -6.99 0.81 -10.01
N SER A 76 -6.22 1.51 -10.84
CA SER A 76 -5.45 0.89 -11.93
C SER A 76 -4.46 -0.15 -11.42
N LEU A 77 -3.69 0.18 -10.37
CA LEU A 77 -2.79 -0.78 -9.72
C LEU A 77 -3.55 -1.98 -9.12
N LEU A 78 -4.64 -1.73 -8.39
CA LEU A 78 -5.43 -2.81 -7.77
C LEU A 78 -6.03 -3.75 -8.81
N ARG A 79 -6.46 -3.23 -9.97
CA ARG A 79 -6.94 -4.02 -11.10
C ARG A 79 -5.82 -4.90 -11.67
N ALA A 80 -4.61 -4.36 -11.84
CA ALA A 80 -3.45 -5.12 -12.30
C ALA A 80 -3.02 -6.21 -11.30
N LEU A 81 -3.23 -6.00 -10.00
CA LEU A 81 -3.04 -7.00 -8.95
C LEU A 81 -4.13 -8.08 -8.90
N GLY A 82 -5.15 -8.01 -9.75
CA GLY A 82 -6.20 -9.03 -9.89
C GLY A 82 -7.53 -8.70 -9.19
N TRP A 83 -7.68 -7.52 -8.58
CA TRP A 83 -8.98 -7.12 -8.04
C TRP A 83 -9.98 -6.85 -9.18
N THR A 84 -11.18 -7.42 -9.05
CA THR A 84 -12.25 -7.27 -10.05
C THR A 84 -13.24 -6.20 -9.62
N PRO A 85 -13.95 -5.53 -10.56
CA PRO A 85 -14.96 -4.55 -10.18
C PRO A 85 -16.04 -5.16 -9.28
N GLN A 86 -16.35 -6.45 -9.42
CA GLN A 86 -17.29 -7.16 -8.55
C GLN A 86 -16.80 -7.21 -7.09
N LYS A 87 -15.51 -7.42 -6.86
CA LYS A 87 -14.87 -7.46 -5.53
C LYS A 87 -14.36 -6.10 -5.03
N MET A 88 -14.62 -5.02 -5.77
CA MET A 88 -14.24 -3.65 -5.41
C MET A 88 -15.48 -2.77 -5.25
N ALA A 89 -15.45 -1.83 -4.30
CA ALA A 89 -16.39 -0.72 -4.28
C ALA A 89 -15.63 0.59 -4.00
N ILE A 90 -15.97 1.63 -4.75
CA ILE A 90 -15.46 2.98 -4.57
C ILE A 90 -16.49 3.74 -3.72
N GLU A 91 -16.03 4.54 -2.75
CA GLU A 91 -16.89 5.31 -1.84
C GLU A 91 -17.86 4.43 -1.03
N TRP A 92 -17.39 3.26 -0.57
CA TRP A 92 -18.21 2.31 0.17
C TRP A 92 -18.24 2.65 1.65
N ASN A 93 -19.40 3.07 2.17
CA ASN A 93 -19.57 3.44 3.58
C ASN A 93 -18.53 4.48 4.04
N LYS A 94 -18.14 5.42 3.16
CA LYS A 94 -17.07 6.44 3.32
C LYS A 94 -15.63 5.91 3.41
N VAL A 95 -15.39 4.67 2.95
CA VAL A 95 -14.05 4.19 2.55
C VAL A 95 -13.84 4.54 1.08
N ASP A 96 -12.69 5.13 0.73
CA ASP A 96 -12.38 5.48 -0.66
C ASP A 96 -12.41 4.25 -1.57
N ILE A 97 -11.77 3.16 -1.17
CA ILE A 97 -11.87 1.86 -1.86
C ILE A 97 -12.01 0.70 -0.85
N ALA A 98 -13.09 -0.06 -0.96
CA ALA A 98 -13.33 -1.29 -0.21
C ALA A 98 -13.09 -2.52 -1.08
N LEU A 99 -12.26 -3.46 -0.59
CA LEU A 99 -11.96 -4.71 -1.31
C LEU A 99 -12.50 -5.92 -0.54
N PHE A 100 -13.26 -6.75 -1.24
CA PHE A 100 -14.01 -7.86 -0.64
C PHE A 100 -13.41 -9.20 -1.04
N SER A 101 -13.11 -10.06 -0.07
CA SER A 101 -12.58 -11.40 -0.36
C SER A 101 -13.60 -12.27 -1.09
N ASN A 102 -14.89 -12.08 -0.78
CA ASN A 102 -16.01 -12.83 -1.31
C ASN A 102 -17.19 -11.92 -1.67
N LEU A 103 -18.08 -12.42 -2.53
CA LEU A 103 -19.38 -11.80 -2.77
C LEU A 103 -20.42 -12.35 -1.78
N PRO A 104 -21.49 -11.59 -1.47
CA PRO A 104 -21.76 -10.21 -1.89
C PRO A 104 -20.89 -9.17 -1.16
N ARG A 105 -20.89 -7.93 -1.65
CA ARG A 105 -20.21 -6.80 -0.99
C ARG A 105 -20.94 -6.43 0.31
N LYS A 106 -20.42 -6.90 1.43
CA LYS A 106 -20.92 -6.63 2.79
C LYS A 106 -19.76 -6.65 3.77
N ASP A 107 -19.98 -6.10 4.96
CA ASP A 107 -18.94 -5.97 5.99
C ASP A 107 -18.29 -7.32 6.36
N ASP A 108 -19.07 -8.41 6.43
CA ASP A 108 -18.56 -9.78 6.67
C ASP A 108 -17.62 -10.30 5.58
N ASN A 109 -17.52 -9.63 4.44
CA ASN A 109 -16.65 -9.99 3.34
C ASN A 109 -15.59 -8.93 3.06
N LEU A 110 -15.61 -7.79 3.77
CA LEU A 110 -14.62 -6.74 3.64
C LEU A 110 -13.27 -7.28 4.13
N SER A 111 -12.27 -7.22 3.27
CA SER A 111 -10.93 -7.76 3.51
C SER A 111 -9.86 -6.68 3.60
N VAL A 112 -10.04 -5.60 2.84
CA VAL A 112 -9.11 -4.47 2.76
C VAL A 112 -9.92 -3.17 2.75
N ALA A 113 -9.48 -2.20 3.54
CA ALA A 113 -9.95 -0.82 3.47
C ALA A 113 -8.79 0.05 2.97
N VAL A 114 -8.99 0.71 1.83
CA VAL A 114 -7.98 1.59 1.23
C VAL A 114 -8.42 3.04 1.41
N GLU A 115 -7.54 3.83 2.00
CA GLU A 115 -7.69 5.28 2.18
C GLU A 115 -6.68 5.99 1.27
N ALA A 116 -7.19 6.78 0.33
CA ALA A 116 -6.41 7.60 -0.56
C ALA A 116 -6.24 9.02 -0.03
N LYS A 117 -5.15 9.66 -0.44
CA LYS A 117 -4.89 11.08 -0.23
C LYS A 117 -4.43 11.68 -1.54
N LYS A 118 -4.55 13.01 -1.68
CA LYS A 118 -3.93 13.72 -2.81
C LYS A 118 -2.46 13.34 -2.98
N LYS A 119 -2.05 13.07 -4.24
CA LYS A 119 -0.67 12.75 -4.61
C LYS A 119 0.35 13.69 -3.97
N GLY A 120 1.39 13.12 -3.35
CA GLY A 120 2.50 13.88 -2.76
C GLY A 120 2.28 14.28 -1.31
N ASN A 121 1.08 14.10 -0.77
CA ASN A 121 0.86 14.16 0.67
C ASN A 121 1.45 12.92 1.34
N SER A 122 1.85 13.05 2.61
CA SER A 122 2.28 11.89 3.40
C SER A 122 1.10 10.93 3.61
N CYS A 123 1.05 9.83 2.86
CA CYS A 123 -0.05 8.86 2.96
C CYS A 123 -0.09 8.15 4.32
N LEU A 124 1.06 7.97 4.97
CA LEU A 124 1.15 7.27 6.27
C LEU A 124 0.38 7.97 7.40
N THR A 125 0.13 9.28 7.31
CA THR A 125 -0.67 10.00 8.33
C THR A 125 -2.16 9.68 8.26
N ALA A 126 -2.63 9.10 7.15
CA ALA A 126 -4.03 8.76 6.95
C ALA A 126 -4.45 7.45 7.64
N ILE A 127 -3.52 6.75 8.29
CA ILE A 127 -3.77 5.41 8.83
C ILE A 127 -4.95 5.37 9.83
N SER A 128 -5.13 6.42 10.64
CA SER A 128 -6.25 6.48 11.58
C SER A 128 -7.62 6.40 10.91
N GLN A 129 -7.75 6.82 9.64
CA GLN A 129 -9.00 6.72 8.88
C GLN A 129 -9.23 5.29 8.40
N ALA A 130 -8.21 4.66 7.81
CA ALA A 130 -8.30 3.26 7.37
C ALA A 130 -8.51 2.29 8.54
N GLN A 131 -7.86 2.54 9.69
CA GLN A 131 -8.03 1.75 10.92
C GLN A 131 -9.45 1.81 11.47
N ARG A 132 -10.05 3.02 11.55
CA ARG A 132 -11.45 3.21 11.99
C ARG A 132 -12.43 2.33 11.22
N TYR A 133 -12.15 2.03 9.95
CA TYR A 133 -12.96 1.14 9.15
C TYR A 133 -12.71 -0.35 9.39
N ALA A 134 -11.49 -0.72 9.76
CA ALA A 134 -11.12 -2.10 10.07
C ALA A 134 -11.42 -2.49 11.53
N GLU A 135 -11.56 -1.51 12.42
CA GLU A 135 -12.04 -1.68 13.79
C GLU A 135 -13.42 -2.34 13.82
N GLY A 136 -13.60 -3.32 14.71
CA GLY A 136 -14.84 -4.10 14.82
C GLY A 136 -15.13 -5.07 13.68
N LYS A 137 -14.36 -5.06 12.57
CA LYS A 137 -14.52 -5.99 11.45
C LYS A 137 -13.48 -7.11 11.52
N GLN A 138 -13.93 -8.34 11.75
CA GLN A 138 -13.03 -9.49 11.94
C GLN A 138 -12.23 -9.85 10.69
N LYS A 139 -12.78 -9.63 9.49
CA LYS A 139 -12.11 -10.00 8.23
C LYS A 139 -11.36 -8.87 7.54
N CYS A 140 -11.55 -7.62 7.99
CA CYS A 140 -10.82 -6.47 7.46
C CYS A 140 -9.43 -6.42 8.11
N MET A 141 -8.54 -7.27 7.61
CA MET A 141 -7.21 -7.48 8.18
C MET A 141 -6.15 -6.55 7.61
N ARG A 142 -6.47 -5.85 6.51
CA ARG A 142 -5.49 -5.09 5.72
C ARG A 142 -5.94 -3.65 5.47
N PRO A 143 -5.70 -2.70 6.38
CA PRO A 143 -5.79 -1.29 6.03
C PRO A 143 -4.64 -0.90 5.08
N ILE A 144 -4.95 -0.17 4.03
CA ILE A 144 -3.96 0.38 3.10
C ILE A 144 -4.15 1.89 3.05
N VAL A 145 -3.06 2.63 3.10
CA VAL A 145 -3.05 4.08 2.84
C VAL A 145 -2.24 4.38 1.61
N THR A 146 -2.70 5.29 0.76
CA THR A 146 -2.01 5.60 -0.49
C THR A 146 -2.13 7.05 -0.92
N ASP A 147 -1.12 7.55 -1.65
CA ASP A 147 -1.20 8.78 -2.44
C ASP A 147 -1.26 8.49 -3.96
N GLY A 148 -1.58 7.25 -4.32
CA GLY A 148 -1.57 6.69 -5.67
C GLY A 148 -0.20 6.17 -6.12
N LEU A 149 0.89 6.67 -5.55
CA LEU A 149 2.26 6.29 -5.90
C LEU A 149 3.01 5.57 -4.78
N ARG A 150 2.63 5.85 -3.54
CA ARG A 150 3.18 5.28 -2.32
C ARG A 150 2.08 4.60 -1.53
N TYR A 151 2.34 3.39 -1.08
CA TYR A 151 1.39 2.55 -0.37
C TYR A 151 1.99 2.14 0.96
N GLY A 152 1.27 2.41 2.05
CA GLY A 152 1.53 1.80 3.36
C GLY A 152 0.54 0.68 3.58
N ILE A 153 1.03 -0.55 3.69
CA ILE A 153 0.23 -1.75 3.90
C ILE A 153 0.32 -2.09 5.38
N TYR A 154 -0.81 -2.04 6.07
CA TYR A 154 -0.92 -2.39 7.47
C TYR A 154 -1.58 -3.74 7.62
N LEU A 155 -1.15 -4.50 8.62
CA LEU A 155 -1.81 -5.73 9.03
C LEU A 155 -2.41 -5.56 10.41
N LYS A 156 -3.58 -6.14 10.60
CA LYS A 156 -4.26 -6.24 11.88
C LYS A 156 -3.74 -7.44 12.66
N ASN A 157 -3.33 -7.22 13.90
CA ASN A 157 -3.23 -8.25 14.93
C ASN A 157 -4.38 -8.06 15.94
N ASP A 158 -4.43 -8.88 17.00
CA ASP A 158 -5.59 -8.97 17.90
C ASP A 158 -6.12 -7.61 18.40
N GLU A 159 -5.23 -6.64 18.67
CA GLU A 159 -5.63 -5.33 19.24
C GLU A 159 -5.02 -4.11 18.54
N SER A 160 -4.15 -4.31 17.54
CA SER A 160 -3.42 -3.20 16.91
C SER A 160 -3.19 -3.43 15.42
N PHE A 161 -2.71 -2.37 14.77
CA PHE A 161 -2.25 -2.43 13.40
C PHE A 161 -0.78 -2.01 13.35
N TYR A 162 0.00 -2.72 12.55
CA TYR A 162 1.40 -2.41 12.33
C TYR A 162 1.68 -2.26 10.84
N LEU A 163 2.64 -1.41 10.49
CA LEU A 163 3.06 -1.21 9.11
C LEU A 163 3.87 -2.43 8.65
N TYR A 164 3.25 -3.30 7.86
CA TYR A 164 3.85 -4.53 7.38
C TYR A 164 4.82 -4.26 6.22
N ALA A 165 4.39 -3.47 5.25
CA ALA A 165 5.20 -3.16 4.09
C ALA A 165 4.94 -1.75 3.57
N TYR A 166 5.95 -1.18 2.94
CA TYR A 166 5.86 0.10 2.25
C TYR A 166 6.37 -0.01 0.82
N PHE A 167 5.59 0.54 -0.11
CA PHE A 167 5.86 0.46 -1.53
C PHE A 167 5.82 1.85 -2.15
N ASN A 168 6.88 2.22 -2.86
CA ASN A 168 6.92 3.42 -3.69
C ASN A 168 7.12 3.00 -5.14
N ILE A 169 6.11 3.23 -5.99
CA ILE A 169 6.12 2.86 -7.41
C ILE A 169 7.36 3.44 -8.13
N THR A 170 7.84 4.62 -7.74
CA THR A 170 8.96 5.29 -8.42
C THR A 170 10.34 4.93 -7.86
N ASP A 171 10.40 4.14 -6.79
CA ASP A 171 11.66 3.76 -6.09
C ASP A 171 11.46 2.43 -5.37
N LEU A 172 11.57 1.33 -6.13
CA LEU A 172 11.40 -0.03 -5.63
C LEU A 172 12.53 -0.38 -4.66
N LYS A 173 12.20 -0.86 -3.46
CA LYS A 173 13.16 -1.27 -2.42
C LYS A 173 12.77 -2.60 -1.81
N GLU A 174 13.76 -3.34 -1.33
CA GLU A 174 13.54 -4.59 -0.57
C GLU A 174 12.93 -4.35 0.81
N SER A 175 13.28 -3.24 1.46
CA SER A 175 12.79 -2.88 2.78
C SER A 175 12.93 -1.39 3.06
N TYR A 176 12.25 -0.92 4.11
CA TYR A 176 12.33 0.44 4.62
C TYR A 176 12.76 0.44 6.09
N PRO A 177 14.08 0.43 6.38
CA PRO A 177 14.61 0.33 7.74
C PRO A 177 14.15 1.43 8.69
N ILE A 178 13.88 2.63 8.17
CA ILE A 178 13.37 3.75 8.97
C ILE A 178 11.97 3.48 9.55
N TYR A 179 11.21 2.61 8.90
CA TYR A 179 9.87 2.20 9.29
C TYR A 179 9.84 0.79 9.87
N ASP A 180 10.99 0.11 9.92
CA ASP A 180 11.10 -1.30 10.28
C ASP A 180 10.09 -2.20 9.54
N CYS A 181 9.95 -2.00 8.23
CA CYS A 181 8.96 -2.72 7.42
C CYS A 181 9.53 -3.25 6.10
N HIS A 182 8.79 -4.20 5.51
CA HIS A 182 9.13 -4.79 4.23
C HIS A 182 8.95 -3.80 3.07
N GLY A 183 9.55 -4.13 1.92
CA GLY A 183 9.49 -3.33 0.71
C GLY A 183 8.49 -3.85 -0.32
N VAL A 184 8.81 -3.63 -1.60
CA VAL A 184 7.89 -3.85 -2.72
C VAL A 184 7.38 -5.29 -2.84
N LYS A 185 8.22 -6.29 -2.59
CA LYS A 185 7.86 -7.71 -2.77
C LYS A 185 6.68 -8.10 -1.88
N GLU A 186 6.84 -7.89 -0.57
CA GLU A 186 5.80 -8.17 0.42
C GLU A 186 4.61 -7.23 0.28
N ALA A 187 4.84 -5.97 -0.09
CA ALA A 187 3.75 -5.02 -0.34
C ALA A 187 2.84 -5.50 -1.47
N LEU A 188 3.40 -5.84 -2.64
CA LEU A 188 2.60 -6.31 -3.78
C LEU A 188 1.90 -7.63 -3.46
N ARG A 189 2.59 -8.58 -2.81
CA ARG A 189 1.99 -9.85 -2.36
C ARG A 189 0.81 -9.60 -1.42
N ALA A 190 0.97 -8.76 -0.40
CA ALA A 190 -0.07 -8.43 0.57
C ALA A 190 -1.25 -7.64 -0.02
N MET A 191 -1.06 -6.97 -1.16
CA MET A 191 -2.10 -6.24 -1.87
C MET A 191 -2.93 -7.11 -2.82
N THR A 192 -2.56 -8.37 -3.06
CA THR A 192 -3.32 -9.28 -3.95
C THR A 192 -4.64 -9.77 -3.31
N PRO A 193 -5.63 -10.19 -4.12
CA PRO A 193 -6.86 -10.79 -3.62
C PRO A 193 -6.66 -12.09 -2.85
N GLU A 194 -5.72 -12.93 -3.31
CA GLU A 194 -5.48 -14.29 -2.81
C GLU A 194 -4.60 -14.35 -1.57
N TRP A 195 -4.07 -13.20 -1.13
CA TRP A 195 -3.23 -13.16 0.07
C TRP A 195 -3.99 -13.69 1.28
N MET A 196 -3.39 -14.68 1.92
CA MET A 196 -3.77 -15.19 3.23
C MET A 196 -2.70 -14.77 4.22
N ASN A 197 -3.12 -14.38 5.43
CA ASN A 197 -2.15 -14.16 6.50
C ASN A 197 -1.60 -15.53 6.88
N ASP A 198 -0.33 -15.79 6.53
CA ASP A 198 0.41 -16.94 7.04
C ASP A 198 0.65 -16.66 8.54
N ALA A 199 -0.34 -16.96 9.37
CA ALA A 199 -0.27 -16.86 10.83
C ALA A 199 0.42 -18.08 11.42
#